data_AF-A0A840UBN0-F1
#
_entry.id   AF-A0A840UBN0-F1
#
_cell.length_a   1.000
_cell.length_b   1.000
_cell.length_c   1.000
_cell.angle_alpha   90.00
_cell.angle_beta   90.00
_cell.angle_gamma   90.00
#
_symmetry.space_group_name_H-M   'P 1'
#
loop_
_entity.id
_entity.type
_entity.pdbx_description
1 polymer ?
#
loop_
_entity_poly.entity_id
_entity_poly.type
_entity_poly.pdbx_seq_one_letter_code
_entity_poly.pdbx_strand_id
1 'polypeptide(L)'
;MDWQAALTLLTLAGVLSALSLTRVSADLILMSALALLLITGVLGPVEALAGFGNPGVITIATLYVVASGLKETGAIQWLARKLLGHPTSQHGAQLRMIAPTGLLSGFMNNTAVVAMFIPAIQDWAQRLGIPASRLLLPLSYAAILGGTCTLIGTSTNLVVDGLLQSQQGIQLGLFELAWVGVPLLLVGGAFLVFFAPRLLPDRGGLTEELDLVREYGVEVEVMPGPLEGRTIAQAGLRALSYGYLTEINRGGRLITAVEPDRTLQAGDRLYFVGAPECASELRRIHGLKPANGSVHKLEMENHQRCLVEVVLGPEFPALGMTIRDSRFRTRFNAVILSVSREGRRVPGKLGDITFKMGDTLLLEASHQFEEQYRFRRDFLLVSALNDSTPPDFRKAPRALAILAVMVLLSATGILSIMEAAFLAAGAMIVSGCLTASRARRSVDLPVLVIIAASFALGNAMTDTGAAEWIADGLLGMGPLTPWLALIMIYGLTTLFTELITNNAAAVLMFPIALAVSEQLGVSFLPYAVAVMFAASASFITPLGYQTNLMVYGPGRYRFTDYMRLGIPLSLLVACVALALIPVFWPF
;
A
#
# COMPACT_ATOMS: atom_id res chain seq x y z
N MET A 1 -26.64 25.40 26.86
CA MET A 1 -25.71 25.20 25.73
C MET A 1 -25.50 26.56 25.09
N ASP A 2 -24.27 27.07 25.12
CA ASP A 2 -23.91 28.36 24.52
C ASP A 2 -23.93 28.25 22.98
N TRP A 3 -24.04 29.38 22.28
CA TRP A 3 -24.04 29.40 20.80
C TRP A 3 -22.72 28.88 20.23
N GLN A 4 -21.60 29.12 20.93
CA GLN A 4 -20.28 28.59 20.54
C GLN A 4 -20.25 27.06 20.64
N ALA A 5 -20.84 26.50 21.69
CA ALA A 5 -20.98 25.04 21.85
C ALA A 5 -21.86 24.44 20.75
N ALA A 6 -23.00 25.09 20.48
CA ALA A 6 -23.92 24.66 19.42
C ALA A 6 -23.24 24.69 18.04
N LEU A 7 -22.51 25.75 17.73
CA LEU A 7 -21.77 25.89 16.47
C LEU A 7 -20.66 24.85 16.35
N THR A 8 -19.95 24.55 17.44
CA THR A 8 -18.91 23.52 17.47
C THR A 8 -19.50 22.14 17.21
N LEU A 9 -20.63 21.79 17.85
CA LEU A 9 -21.34 20.53 17.61
C LEU A 9 -21.89 20.44 16.18
N LEU A 10 -22.42 21.54 15.64
CA LEU A 10 -22.88 21.60 14.24
C LEU A 10 -21.70 21.43 13.27
N THR A 11 -20.56 22.04 13.56
CA THR A 11 -19.33 21.89 12.78
C THR A 11 -18.85 20.45 12.80
N LEU A 12 -18.82 19.82 13.98
CA LEU A 12 -18.47 18.40 14.14
C LEU A 12 -19.42 17.49 13.36
N ALA A 13 -20.73 17.68 13.50
CA ALA A 13 -21.72 16.92 12.76
C ALA A 13 -21.58 17.13 11.23
N GLY A 14 -21.25 18.36 10.81
CA GLY A 14 -20.93 18.70 9.43
C GLY A 14 -19.69 17.98 8.90
N VAL A 15 -18.61 17.94 9.68
CA VAL A 15 -17.38 17.19 9.35
C VAL A 15 -17.68 15.70 9.21
N LEU A 16 -18.38 15.09 10.17
CA LEU A 16 -18.75 13.68 10.13
C LEU A 16 -19.63 13.34 8.92
N SER A 17 -20.63 14.19 8.65
CA SER A 17 -21.52 14.03 7.50
C SER A 17 -20.75 14.16 6.20
N ALA A 18 -19.85 15.14 6.09
CA ALA A 18 -19.03 15.33 4.91
C ALA A 18 -18.07 14.15 4.66
N LEU A 19 -17.39 13.65 5.70
CA LEU A 19 -16.50 12.49 5.60
C LEU A 19 -17.25 11.22 5.22
N SER A 20 -18.49 11.05 5.69
CA SER A 20 -19.28 9.83 5.45
C SER A 20 -20.01 9.85 4.11
N LEU A 21 -20.47 11.03 3.66
CA LEU A 21 -21.37 11.17 2.49
C LEU A 21 -20.66 11.67 1.23
N THR A 22 -19.48 12.30 1.37
CA THR A 22 -18.77 12.91 0.24
C THR A 22 -17.45 12.19 -0.05
N ARG A 23 -16.90 12.46 -1.24
CA ARG A 23 -15.55 11.99 -1.64
C ARG A 23 -14.49 13.06 -1.46
N VAL A 24 -14.80 14.14 -0.76
CA VAL A 24 -13.85 15.23 -0.48
C VAL A 24 -12.80 14.70 0.48
N SER A 25 -11.54 15.11 0.29
CA SER A 25 -10.45 14.65 1.13
C SER A 25 -10.58 15.22 2.55
N ALA A 26 -10.20 14.41 3.54
CA ALA A 26 -10.42 14.74 4.95
C ALA A 26 -9.64 15.99 5.41
N ASP A 27 -8.47 16.25 4.82
CA ASP A 27 -7.68 17.44 5.05
C ASP A 27 -8.44 18.72 4.69
N LEU A 28 -9.15 18.74 3.56
CA LEU A 28 -9.95 19.88 3.14
C LEU A 28 -11.16 20.10 4.06
N ILE A 29 -11.82 19.03 4.47
CA ILE A 29 -12.98 19.10 5.37
C ILE A 29 -12.54 19.66 6.73
N LEU A 30 -11.47 19.13 7.31
CA LEU A 30 -10.97 19.58 8.60
C LEU A 30 -10.38 21.00 8.55
N MET A 31 -9.69 21.37 7.47
CA MET A 31 -9.25 22.75 7.28
C MET A 31 -10.42 23.73 7.12
N SER A 32 -11.51 23.30 6.48
CA SER A 32 -12.73 24.11 6.37
C SER A 32 -13.39 24.30 7.73
N ALA A 33 -13.43 23.25 8.56
CA ALA A 33 -13.92 23.32 9.94
C ALA A 33 -13.05 24.24 10.80
N LEU A 34 -11.73 24.12 10.73
CA LEU A 34 -10.79 25.02 11.39
C LEU A 34 -11.02 26.47 10.96
N ALA A 35 -11.12 26.73 9.65
CA ALA A 35 -11.36 28.07 9.12
C ALA A 35 -12.70 28.64 9.62
N LEU A 36 -13.76 27.82 9.66
CA LEU A 36 -15.06 28.23 10.18
C LEU A 36 -14.98 28.63 11.65
N LEU A 37 -14.36 27.81 12.50
CA LEU A 37 -14.20 28.07 13.93
C LEU A 37 -13.34 29.32 14.20
N LEU A 38 -12.30 29.52 13.39
CA LEU A 38 -11.44 30.71 13.47
C LEU A 38 -12.18 31.99 13.03
N ILE A 39 -12.89 31.95 11.90
CA ILE A 39 -13.60 33.12 11.35
C ILE A 39 -14.77 33.53 12.26
N THR A 40 -15.44 32.56 12.88
CA THR A 40 -16.56 32.81 13.79
C THR A 40 -16.10 33.26 15.18
N GLY A 41 -14.80 33.23 15.45
CA GLY A 41 -14.22 33.65 16.73
C GLY A 41 -14.47 32.67 17.87
N VAL A 42 -14.82 31.42 17.56
CA VAL A 42 -14.87 30.33 18.56
C VAL A 42 -13.45 30.02 19.05
N LEU A 43 -12.47 30.10 18.15
CA LEU A 43 -11.05 29.92 18.48
C LEU A 43 -10.24 31.15 18.09
N GLY A 44 -9.23 31.47 18.91
CA GLY A 44 -8.20 32.43 18.54
C GLY A 44 -7.22 31.87 17.48
N PRO A 45 -6.45 32.73 16.77
CA PRO A 45 -5.47 32.28 15.79
C PRO A 45 -4.41 31.33 16.35
N VAL A 46 -3.99 31.54 17.60
CA VAL A 46 -2.97 30.69 18.27
C VAL A 46 -3.55 29.31 18.56
N GLU A 47 -4.77 29.22 19.09
CA GLU A 47 -5.44 27.96 19.42
C GLU A 47 -5.77 27.16 18.16
N ALA A 48 -6.27 27.83 17.11
CA ALA A 48 -6.59 27.20 15.83
C ALA A 48 -5.34 26.63 15.13
N LEU A 49 -4.19 27.29 15.26
CA LEU A 49 -2.94 26.86 14.60
C LEU A 49 -2.01 26.03 15.51
N ALA A 50 -2.36 25.83 16.78
CA ALA A 50 -1.53 25.12 17.76
C ALA A 50 -1.13 23.71 17.29
N GLY A 51 -2.02 23.01 16.59
CA GLY A 51 -1.77 21.67 16.07
C GLY A 51 -0.61 21.59 15.07
N PHE A 52 -0.32 22.66 14.32
CA PHE A 52 0.80 22.68 13.36
C PHE A 52 2.18 22.74 14.03
N GLY A 53 2.25 23.21 15.27
CA GLY A 53 3.46 23.25 16.08
C GLY A 53 3.61 22.04 17.01
N ASN A 54 2.70 21.07 16.96
CA ASN A 54 2.68 19.96 17.91
C ASN A 54 3.87 19.00 17.67
N PRO A 55 4.61 18.59 18.72
CA PRO A 55 5.74 17.67 18.61
C PRO A 55 5.39 16.33 17.94
N GLY A 56 4.17 15.81 18.17
CA GLY A 56 3.67 14.58 17.54
C GLY A 56 3.54 14.72 16.02
N VAL A 57 2.99 15.84 15.54
CA VAL A 57 2.88 16.13 14.09
C VAL A 57 4.26 16.21 13.44
N ILE A 58 5.19 16.92 14.08
CA ILE A 58 6.57 17.04 13.59
C ILE A 58 7.26 15.67 13.56
N THR A 59 7.08 14.88 14.62
CA THR A 59 7.62 13.51 14.71
C THR A 59 7.13 12.63 13.56
N ILE A 60 5.83 12.66 13.24
CA ILE A 60 5.26 11.92 12.11
C ILE A 60 5.92 12.37 10.79
N ALA A 61 6.05 13.68 10.57
CA ALA A 61 6.66 14.24 9.37
C ALA A 61 8.10 13.73 9.18
N THR A 62 8.87 13.67 10.28
CA THR A 62 10.25 13.17 10.26
C THR A 62 10.33 11.66 10.06
N LEU A 63 9.41 10.89 10.66
CA LEU A 63 9.34 9.44 10.48
C LEU A 63 8.97 9.04 9.04
N TYR A 64 8.21 9.86 8.30
CA TYR A 64 7.99 9.65 6.86
C TYR A 64 9.30 9.64 6.07
N VAL A 65 10.26 10.50 6.43
CA VAL A 65 11.58 10.54 5.81
C VAL A 65 12.36 9.27 6.10
N VAL A 66 12.35 8.79 7.35
CA VAL A 66 13.01 7.53 7.75
C VAL A 66 12.39 6.34 7.02
N ALA A 67 11.06 6.26 6.98
CA ALA A 67 10.32 5.22 6.27
C ALA A 67 10.63 5.23 4.76
N SER A 68 10.74 6.41 4.15
CA SER A 68 11.15 6.56 2.75
C SER A 68 12.58 6.09 2.52
N GLY A 69 13.52 6.37 3.42
CA GLY A 69 14.90 5.83 3.33
C GLY A 69 14.93 4.30 3.36
N LEU A 70 14.10 3.66 4.19
CA LEU A 70 13.97 2.20 4.23
C LEU A 70 13.36 1.64 2.94
N LYS A 71 12.36 2.33 2.37
CA LYS A 71 11.74 1.98 1.09
C LYS A 71 12.75 2.06 -0.06
N GLU A 72 13.49 3.16 -0.16
CA GLU A 72 14.43 3.42 -1.27
C GLU A 72 15.65 2.48 -1.27
N THR A 73 16.10 2.08 -0.09
CA THR A 73 17.19 1.10 0.05
C THR A 73 16.73 -0.35 -0.14
N GLY A 74 15.43 -0.59 -0.25
CA GLY A 74 14.87 -1.93 -0.34
C GLY A 74 15.08 -2.78 0.91
N ALA A 75 15.29 -2.13 2.06
CA ALA A 75 15.59 -2.80 3.32
C ALA A 75 14.52 -3.82 3.70
N ILE A 76 13.26 -3.50 3.41
CA ILE A 76 12.12 -4.33 3.75
C ILE A 76 12.01 -5.54 2.80
N GLN A 77 12.22 -5.37 1.49
CA GLN A 77 12.24 -6.51 0.57
C GLN A 77 13.44 -7.44 0.84
N TRP A 78 14.60 -6.86 1.20
CA TRP A 78 15.77 -7.63 1.63
C TRP A 78 15.46 -8.49 2.85
N LEU A 79 14.82 -7.90 3.85
CA LEU A 79 14.44 -8.57 5.08
C LEU A 79 13.34 -9.62 4.83
N ALA A 80 12.32 -9.29 4.04
CA ALA A 80 11.26 -10.21 3.64
C ALA A 80 11.82 -11.46 2.95
N ARG A 81 12.74 -11.31 1.98
CA ARG A 81 13.40 -12.46 1.32
C ARG A 81 14.14 -13.36 2.31
N LYS A 82 14.76 -12.78 3.34
CA LYS A 82 15.51 -13.52 4.36
C LYS A 82 14.62 -14.19 5.41
N LEU A 83 13.51 -13.54 5.79
CA LEU A 83 12.62 -14.00 6.86
C LEU A 83 11.51 -14.95 6.39
N LEU A 84 11.00 -14.78 5.16
CA LEU A 84 9.90 -15.61 4.64
C LEU A 84 10.36 -17.06 4.39
N GLY A 85 11.54 -17.27 3.80
CA GLY A 85 12.13 -18.60 3.60
C GLY A 85 11.23 -19.58 2.84
N HIS A 86 11.38 -20.89 3.13
CA HIS A 86 10.58 -21.97 2.52
C HIS A 86 9.80 -22.75 3.59
N PRO A 87 8.61 -22.29 4.00
CA PRO A 87 7.77 -23.04 4.92
C PRO A 87 7.17 -24.28 4.22
N THR A 88 7.04 -25.38 4.96
CA THR A 88 6.48 -26.64 4.46
C THR A 88 4.97 -26.75 4.69
N SER A 89 4.37 -25.84 5.47
CA SER A 89 2.94 -25.83 5.80
C SER A 89 2.32 -24.44 5.66
N GLN A 90 1.02 -24.39 5.39
CA GLN A 90 0.27 -23.14 5.26
C GLN A 90 0.29 -22.32 6.57
N HIS A 91 0.24 -22.98 7.73
CA HIS A 91 0.38 -22.32 9.04
C HIS A 91 1.80 -21.76 9.25
N GLY A 92 2.83 -22.49 8.80
CA GLY A 92 4.20 -22.01 8.82
C GLY A 92 4.40 -20.79 7.91
N ALA A 93 3.71 -20.73 6.78
CA ALA A 93 3.70 -19.56 5.90
C ALA A 93 3.02 -18.35 6.55
N GLN A 94 1.87 -18.54 7.20
CA GLN A 94 1.21 -17.47 7.97
C GLN A 94 2.14 -16.93 9.07
N LEU A 95 2.74 -17.80 9.88
CA LEU A 95 3.60 -17.38 10.98
C LEU A 95 4.84 -16.61 10.48
N ARG A 96 5.50 -17.12 9.43
CA ARG A 96 6.68 -16.47 8.83
C ARG A 96 6.38 -15.16 8.11
N MET A 97 5.11 -14.86 7.86
CA MET A 97 4.67 -13.55 7.37
C MET A 97 4.25 -12.64 8.53
N ILE A 98 3.36 -13.11 9.41
CA ILE A 98 2.79 -12.32 10.50
C ILE A 98 3.87 -11.80 11.45
N ALA A 99 4.83 -12.64 11.86
CA ALA A 99 5.83 -12.22 12.83
C ALA A 99 6.75 -11.10 12.29
N PRO A 100 7.38 -11.23 11.10
CA PRO A 100 8.14 -10.13 10.51
C PRO A 100 7.30 -8.88 10.24
N THR A 101 6.09 -9.04 9.70
CA THR A 101 5.23 -7.91 9.37
C THR A 101 4.82 -7.14 10.61
N GLY A 102 4.33 -7.84 11.65
CA GLY A 102 3.93 -7.20 12.90
C GLY A 102 5.10 -6.51 13.60
N LEU A 103 6.27 -7.15 13.65
CA LEU A 103 7.47 -6.54 14.23
C LEU A 103 7.89 -5.27 13.47
N LEU A 104 7.90 -5.30 12.14
CA LEU A 104 8.29 -4.14 11.34
C LEU A 104 7.27 -3.02 11.44
N SER A 105 5.98 -3.35 11.43
CA SER A 105 4.90 -2.37 11.63
C SER A 105 4.95 -1.74 13.02
N GLY A 106 5.46 -2.45 14.02
CA GLY A 106 5.73 -1.86 15.33
C GLY A 106 6.73 -0.72 15.30
N PHE A 107 7.55 -0.55 14.26
CA PHE A 107 8.55 0.53 14.19
C PHE A 107 8.43 1.40 12.93
N MET A 108 7.42 1.14 12.11
CA MET A 108 7.25 1.78 10.81
C MET A 108 5.77 1.97 10.51
N ASN A 109 5.46 2.97 9.70
CA ASN A 109 4.09 3.18 9.23
C ASN A 109 3.53 1.93 8.52
N ASN A 110 2.38 1.46 9.00
CA ASN A 110 1.64 0.30 8.48
C ASN A 110 1.50 0.30 6.94
N THR A 111 1.18 1.46 6.35
CA THR A 111 1.00 1.60 4.89
C THR A 111 2.28 1.28 4.14
N ALA A 112 3.43 1.75 4.62
CA ALA A 112 4.71 1.49 3.96
C ALA A 112 5.07 0.00 4.04
N VAL A 113 4.89 -0.62 5.20
CA VAL A 113 5.16 -2.05 5.40
C VAL A 113 4.30 -2.89 4.46
N VAL A 114 2.98 -2.70 4.45
CA VAL A 114 2.08 -3.48 3.60
C VAL A 114 2.37 -3.25 2.11
N ALA A 115 2.57 -2.00 1.69
CA ALA A 115 2.92 -1.66 0.31
C ALA A 115 4.15 -2.43 -0.21
N MET A 116 5.19 -2.52 0.63
CA MET A 116 6.44 -3.19 0.28
C MET A 116 6.33 -4.72 0.34
N PHE A 117 5.49 -5.25 1.23
CA PHE A 117 5.29 -6.70 1.38
C PHE A 117 4.33 -7.28 0.34
N ILE A 118 3.34 -6.54 -0.16
CA ILE A 118 2.39 -7.05 -1.18
C ILE A 118 3.10 -7.77 -2.35
N PRO A 119 4.04 -7.15 -3.08
CA PRO A 119 4.70 -7.83 -4.20
C PRO A 119 5.54 -9.02 -3.73
N ALA A 120 6.25 -8.90 -2.60
CA ALA A 120 7.07 -9.98 -2.05
C ALA A 120 6.21 -11.20 -1.62
N ILE A 121 5.04 -10.95 -1.04
CA ILE A 121 4.10 -11.99 -0.61
C ILE A 121 3.40 -12.61 -1.81
N GLN A 122 3.09 -11.85 -2.86
CA GLN A 122 2.53 -12.41 -4.09
C GLN A 122 3.52 -13.36 -4.77
N ASP A 123 4.78 -12.95 -4.93
CA ASP A 123 5.84 -13.82 -5.48
C ASP A 123 6.06 -15.07 -4.61
N TRP A 124 6.01 -14.90 -3.29
CA TRP A 124 6.19 -15.99 -2.34
C TRP A 124 5.01 -16.97 -2.34
N ALA A 125 3.78 -16.45 -2.40
CA ALA A 125 2.56 -17.22 -2.53
C ALA A 125 2.60 -18.13 -3.77
N GLN A 126 3.07 -17.59 -4.91
CA GLN A 126 3.28 -18.35 -6.14
C GLN A 126 4.29 -19.48 -5.96
N ARG A 127 5.46 -19.20 -5.38
CA ARG A 127 6.51 -20.21 -5.14
C ARG A 127 6.03 -21.35 -4.24
N LEU A 128 5.12 -21.06 -3.31
CA LEU A 128 4.55 -22.03 -2.38
C LEU A 128 3.28 -22.71 -2.90
N GLY A 129 2.74 -22.28 -4.04
CA GLY A 129 1.44 -22.76 -4.54
C GLY A 129 0.27 -22.40 -3.62
N ILE A 130 0.38 -21.33 -2.83
CA ILE A 130 -0.68 -20.85 -1.93
C ILE A 130 -1.39 -19.66 -2.60
N PRO A 131 -2.73 -19.59 -2.58
CA PRO A 131 -3.45 -18.42 -3.08
C PRO A 131 -3.09 -17.16 -2.30
N ALA A 132 -2.76 -16.07 -3.00
CA ALA A 132 -2.42 -14.79 -2.37
C ALA A 132 -3.57 -14.25 -1.50
N SER A 133 -4.83 -14.57 -1.85
CA SER A 133 -6.03 -14.25 -1.06
C SER A 133 -6.03 -14.85 0.35
N ARG A 134 -5.18 -15.84 0.64
CA ARG A 134 -5.04 -16.38 2.00
C ARG A 134 -3.96 -15.65 2.82
N LEU A 135 -3.08 -14.88 2.19
CA LEU A 135 -1.94 -14.24 2.84
C LEU A 135 -2.06 -12.72 2.93
N LEU A 136 -2.67 -12.07 1.93
CA LEU A 136 -2.68 -10.61 1.84
C LEU A 136 -3.57 -9.92 2.90
N LEU A 137 -4.73 -10.46 3.25
CA LEU A 137 -5.55 -9.88 4.33
C LEU A 137 -4.90 -10.09 5.71
N PRO A 138 -4.39 -11.29 6.07
CA PRO A 138 -3.63 -11.46 7.31
C PRO A 138 -2.35 -10.62 7.37
N LEU A 139 -1.70 -10.33 6.24
CA LEU A 139 -0.60 -9.37 6.17
C LEU A 139 -1.05 -7.98 6.64
N SER A 140 -2.17 -7.47 6.13
CA SER A 140 -2.71 -6.17 6.55
C SER A 140 -3.03 -6.16 8.06
N TYR A 141 -3.72 -7.19 8.55
CA TYR A 141 -4.11 -7.24 9.96
C TYR A 141 -2.91 -7.42 10.90
N ALA A 142 -1.89 -8.18 10.49
CA ALA A 142 -0.64 -8.28 11.23
C ALA A 142 0.10 -6.94 11.29
N ALA A 143 0.08 -6.16 10.21
CA ALA A 143 0.64 -4.81 10.20
C ALA A 143 -0.13 -3.90 11.17
N ILE A 144 -1.47 -3.92 11.13
CA ILE A 144 -2.31 -3.15 12.05
C ILE A 144 -2.03 -3.51 13.52
N LEU A 145 -2.06 -4.81 13.87
CA LEU A 145 -1.76 -5.29 15.23
C LEU A 145 -0.31 -4.99 15.65
N GLY A 146 0.64 -5.06 14.72
CA GLY A 146 2.02 -4.69 14.98
C GLY A 146 2.17 -3.21 15.29
N GLY A 147 1.48 -2.35 14.53
CA GLY A 147 1.52 -0.91 14.68
C GLY A 147 1.00 -0.41 16.03
N THR A 148 0.18 -1.19 16.74
CA THR A 148 -0.28 -0.85 18.10
C THR A 148 0.72 -1.20 19.20
N CYS A 149 1.81 -1.91 18.88
CA CYS A 149 2.80 -2.33 19.87
C CYS A 149 3.71 -1.18 20.36
N THR A 150 3.84 -0.10 19.59
CA THR A 150 4.66 1.06 19.98
C THR A 150 3.96 2.35 19.64
N LEU A 151 4.48 3.44 20.22
CA LEU A 151 3.98 4.78 19.95
C LEU A 151 4.17 5.20 18.48
N ILE A 152 5.24 4.77 17.82
CA ILE A 152 5.56 5.17 16.43
C ILE A 152 4.95 4.25 15.36
N GLY A 153 4.40 3.10 15.74
CA GLY A 153 3.92 2.10 14.78
C GLY A 153 2.75 2.58 13.94
N THR A 154 1.86 3.41 14.49
CA THR A 154 0.74 4.01 13.77
C THR A 154 0.64 5.51 14.01
N SER A 155 0.21 6.25 12.99
CA SER A 155 0.00 7.70 13.08
C SER A 155 -1.03 8.03 14.16
N THR A 156 -2.06 7.20 14.34
CA THR A 156 -3.11 7.41 15.34
C THR A 156 -2.57 7.45 16.77
N ASN A 157 -1.55 6.65 17.09
CA ASN A 157 -0.91 6.67 18.41
C ASN A 157 -0.19 8.00 18.64
N LEU A 158 0.54 8.50 17.64
CA LEU A 158 1.21 9.79 17.71
C LEU A 158 0.22 10.97 17.78
N VAL A 159 -0.96 10.83 17.18
CA VAL A 159 -2.04 11.83 17.29
C VAL A 159 -2.54 11.93 18.72
N VAL A 160 -2.92 10.81 19.32
CA VAL A 160 -3.46 10.79 20.69
C VAL A 160 -2.39 11.20 21.70
N ASP A 161 -1.15 10.77 21.53
CA ASP A 161 -0.03 11.21 22.37
C ASP A 161 0.24 12.72 22.21
N GLY A 162 0.15 13.26 21.00
CA GLY A 162 0.22 14.69 20.77
C GLY A 162 -0.88 15.47 21.50
N LEU A 163 -2.10 14.91 21.57
CA LEU A 163 -3.24 15.47 22.32
C LEU A 163 -3.05 15.36 23.85
N LEU A 164 -2.54 14.22 24.33
CA LEU A 164 -2.17 14.03 25.74
C LEU A 164 -1.12 15.05 26.20
N GLN A 165 -0.09 15.29 25.38
CA GLN A 165 0.94 16.28 25.68
C GLN A 165 0.37 17.68 25.74
N SER A 166 -0.50 18.06 24.78
CA SER A 166 -1.05 19.42 24.73
C SER A 166 -2.08 19.72 25.81
N GLN A 167 -2.94 18.76 26.15
CA GLN A 167 -4.06 19.00 27.07
C GLN A 167 -3.78 18.56 28.51
N GLN A 168 -2.94 17.54 28.70
CA GLN A 168 -2.68 16.95 30.03
C GLN A 168 -1.20 17.03 30.44
N GLY A 169 -0.30 17.46 29.53
CA GLY A 169 1.14 17.46 29.78
C GLY A 169 1.75 16.07 29.93
N ILE A 170 1.01 15.01 29.57
CA ILE A 170 1.44 13.62 29.66
C ILE A 170 2.10 13.22 28.34
N GLN A 171 3.30 12.66 28.43
CA GLN A 171 4.03 12.11 27.28
C GLN A 171 4.20 10.61 27.47
N LEU A 172 3.71 9.81 26.52
CA LEU A 172 3.85 8.36 26.57
C LEU A 172 5.26 7.92 26.16
N GLY A 173 5.77 6.90 26.83
CA GLY A 173 7.00 6.23 26.42
C GLY A 173 6.82 5.44 25.12
N LEU A 174 7.92 5.22 24.37
CA LEU A 174 7.89 4.47 23.10
C LEU A 174 7.20 3.09 23.23
N PHE A 175 7.47 2.38 24.32
CA PHE A 175 6.99 1.02 24.60
C PHE A 175 5.88 0.96 25.65
N GLU A 176 5.29 2.09 26.04
CA GLU A 176 4.23 2.07 27.05
C GLU A 176 3.00 1.30 26.56
N LEU A 177 2.66 1.45 25.28
CA LEU A 177 1.58 0.70 24.64
C LEU A 177 1.91 -0.79 24.47
N ALA A 178 3.16 -1.21 24.59
CA ALA A 178 3.58 -2.60 24.38
C ALA A 178 2.93 -3.57 25.39
N TRP A 179 2.60 -3.08 26.59
CA TRP A 179 1.91 -3.86 27.63
C TRP A 179 0.57 -4.44 27.16
N VAL A 180 -0.11 -3.76 26.23
CA VAL A 180 -1.36 -4.22 25.62
C VAL A 180 -1.14 -4.66 24.16
N GLY A 181 -0.34 -3.92 23.40
CA GLY A 181 -0.09 -4.19 21.99
C GLY A 181 0.61 -5.52 21.73
N VAL A 182 1.60 -5.91 22.54
CA VAL A 182 2.29 -7.20 22.35
C VAL A 182 1.34 -8.38 22.62
N PRO A 183 0.59 -8.43 23.74
CA PRO A 183 -0.46 -9.43 23.91
C PRO A 183 -1.48 -9.47 22.77
N LEU A 184 -1.91 -8.31 22.26
CA LEU A 184 -2.82 -8.23 21.11
C LEU A 184 -2.21 -8.82 19.84
N LEU A 185 -0.94 -8.52 19.54
CA LEU A 185 -0.24 -9.09 18.39
C LEU A 185 -0.10 -10.61 18.52
N LEU A 186 0.16 -11.12 19.73
CA LEU A 186 0.28 -12.56 19.96
C LEU A 186 -1.08 -13.26 19.80
N VAL A 187 -2.13 -12.74 20.45
CA VAL A 187 -3.48 -13.34 20.42
C VAL A 187 -4.13 -13.19 19.04
N GLY A 188 -4.09 -11.99 18.46
CA GLY A 188 -4.59 -11.71 17.12
C GLY A 188 -3.77 -12.43 16.04
N GLY A 189 -2.45 -12.47 16.18
CA GLY A 189 -1.57 -13.23 15.29
C GLY A 189 -1.84 -14.73 15.35
N ALA A 190 -2.04 -15.30 16.54
CA ALA A 190 -2.45 -16.69 16.69
C ALA A 190 -3.82 -16.94 16.02
N PHE A 191 -4.79 -16.06 16.24
CA PHE A 191 -6.09 -16.14 15.56
C PHE A 191 -5.93 -16.16 14.04
N LEU A 192 -5.11 -15.27 13.48
CA LEU A 192 -4.82 -15.23 12.04
C LEU A 192 -4.20 -16.53 11.53
N VAL A 193 -3.20 -17.08 12.25
CA VAL A 193 -2.55 -18.34 11.87
C VAL A 193 -3.54 -19.50 11.82
N PHE A 194 -4.46 -19.60 12.77
CA PHE A 194 -5.36 -20.75 12.90
C PHE A 194 -6.67 -20.63 12.11
N PHE A 195 -7.23 -19.42 12.01
CA PHE A 195 -8.57 -19.21 11.47
C PHE A 195 -8.58 -18.57 10.08
N ALA A 196 -7.59 -17.74 9.72
CA ALA A 196 -7.56 -17.14 8.38
C ALA A 196 -7.52 -18.17 7.23
N PRO A 197 -6.75 -19.29 7.32
CA PRO A 197 -6.79 -20.36 6.33
C PRO A 197 -8.17 -20.98 6.08
N ARG A 198 -9.06 -20.97 7.09
CA ARG A 198 -10.39 -21.59 7.04
C ARG A 198 -11.48 -20.59 6.66
N LEU A 199 -11.36 -19.34 7.09
CA LEU A 199 -12.36 -18.29 6.88
C LEU A 199 -12.19 -17.58 5.53
N LEU A 200 -10.96 -17.51 5.00
CA LEU A 200 -10.69 -16.77 3.76
C LEU A 200 -10.92 -17.61 2.51
N PRO A 201 -11.49 -17.01 1.45
CA PRO A 201 -11.75 -17.70 0.22
C PRO A 201 -10.46 -18.02 -0.53
N ASP A 202 -10.46 -19.17 -1.18
CA ASP A 202 -9.50 -19.51 -2.22
C ASP A 202 -9.91 -18.84 -3.53
N ARG A 203 -9.10 -17.91 -4.04
CA ARG A 203 -9.41 -17.14 -5.26
C ARG A 203 -8.34 -17.26 -6.34
N GLY A 204 -7.49 -18.28 -6.23
CA GLY A 204 -6.35 -18.47 -7.11
C GLY A 204 -5.32 -17.34 -7.01
N GLY A 205 -4.21 -17.50 -7.73
CA GLY A 205 -3.24 -16.41 -7.95
C GLY A 205 -3.61 -15.59 -9.18
N LEU A 206 -3.13 -14.34 -9.25
CA LEU A 206 -3.14 -13.49 -10.45
C LEU A 206 -2.55 -14.20 -11.69
N THR A 207 -1.83 -15.30 -11.46
CA THR A 207 -1.13 -16.11 -12.43
C THR A 207 -1.94 -17.23 -13.08
N GLU A 208 -3.15 -17.57 -12.66
CA GLU A 208 -3.95 -18.50 -13.49
C GLU A 208 -4.34 -17.85 -14.83
N GLU A 209 -4.50 -16.52 -14.85
CA GLU A 209 -4.64 -15.74 -16.09
C GLU A 209 -3.28 -15.42 -16.76
N LEU A 210 -2.19 -15.25 -16.00
CA LEU A 210 -0.85 -15.00 -16.59
C LEU A 210 -0.12 -16.27 -17.05
N ASP A 211 -0.39 -17.46 -16.49
CA ASP A 211 0.14 -18.75 -16.95
C ASP A 211 -0.63 -19.22 -18.20
N LEU A 212 -1.87 -18.75 -18.41
CA LEU A 212 -2.52 -18.77 -19.73
C LEU A 212 -1.85 -17.83 -20.74
N VAL A 213 -1.04 -16.87 -20.27
CA VAL A 213 -0.35 -15.83 -21.07
C VAL A 213 1.16 -16.03 -21.13
N ARG A 214 1.73 -17.03 -20.44
CA ARG A 214 3.13 -17.43 -20.62
C ARG A 214 3.25 -18.21 -21.93
N GLU A 215 3.24 -17.45 -23.02
CA GLU A 215 3.71 -17.91 -24.32
C GLU A 215 5.15 -18.43 -24.14
N TYR A 216 5.37 -19.68 -24.50
CA TYR A 216 6.67 -20.35 -24.45
C TYR A 216 7.61 -19.68 -25.46
N GLY A 217 8.79 -19.29 -24.98
CA GLY A 217 9.88 -18.82 -25.82
C GLY A 217 10.65 -20.00 -26.42
N VAL A 218 10.80 -20.04 -27.74
CA VAL A 218 11.57 -21.08 -28.43
C VAL A 218 12.69 -20.41 -29.23
N GLU A 219 13.94 -20.71 -28.88
CA GLU A 219 15.13 -20.24 -29.61
C GLU A 219 15.64 -21.33 -30.56
N VAL A 220 15.79 -20.96 -31.84
CA VAL A 220 16.31 -21.85 -32.89
C VAL A 220 17.38 -21.13 -33.71
N GLU A 221 18.40 -21.86 -34.11
CA GLU A 221 19.51 -21.38 -34.93
C GLU A 221 19.30 -21.83 -36.39
N VAL A 222 19.57 -20.93 -37.34
CA VAL A 222 19.55 -21.22 -38.77
C VAL A 222 20.84 -21.93 -39.16
N MET A 223 20.72 -23.17 -39.58
CA MET A 223 21.85 -23.97 -40.07
C MET A 223 22.23 -23.52 -41.51
N PRO A 224 23.51 -23.65 -41.91
CA PRO A 224 23.89 -23.54 -43.31
C PRO A 224 23.07 -24.54 -44.14
N GLY A 225 22.39 -24.06 -45.19
CA GLY A 225 21.52 -24.92 -46.00
C GLY A 225 20.23 -24.22 -46.50
N PRO A 226 19.08 -24.93 -46.54
CA PRO A 226 17.94 -24.57 -47.39
C PRO A 226 17.22 -23.25 -47.03
N LEU A 227 17.45 -22.73 -45.82
CA LEU A 227 16.87 -21.47 -45.33
C LEU A 227 17.80 -20.28 -45.53
N GLU A 228 19.08 -20.51 -45.81
CA GLU A 228 20.07 -19.45 -46.04
C GLU A 228 19.74 -18.69 -47.33
N GLY A 229 19.73 -17.36 -47.24
CA GLY A 229 19.40 -16.49 -48.37
C GLY A 229 17.89 -16.38 -48.68
N ARG A 230 17.03 -17.17 -48.02
CA ARG A 230 15.57 -17.04 -48.13
C ARG A 230 15.05 -15.91 -47.24
N THR A 231 13.96 -15.30 -47.66
CA THR A 231 13.23 -14.37 -46.80
C THR A 231 12.42 -15.12 -45.75
N ILE A 232 12.04 -14.45 -44.68
CA ILE A 232 11.29 -15.04 -43.56
C ILE A 232 9.89 -15.48 -43.99
N ALA A 233 9.28 -14.77 -44.93
CA ALA A 233 8.05 -15.18 -45.59
C ALA A 233 8.26 -16.46 -46.43
N GLN A 234 9.33 -16.51 -47.24
CA GLN A 234 9.67 -17.69 -48.06
C GLN A 234 10.08 -18.91 -47.22
N ALA A 235 10.58 -18.68 -46.00
CA ALA A 235 10.95 -19.69 -45.03
C ALA A 235 9.73 -20.23 -44.24
N GLY A 236 8.53 -19.67 -44.43
CA GLY A 236 7.33 -20.09 -43.71
C GLY A 236 7.28 -19.69 -42.23
N LEU A 237 8.30 -18.98 -41.72
CA LEU A 237 8.45 -18.62 -40.30
C LEU A 237 7.50 -17.50 -39.84
N ARG A 238 6.70 -16.97 -40.77
CA ARG A 238 5.66 -15.96 -40.54
C ARG A 238 4.26 -16.57 -40.41
N ALA A 239 4.06 -17.79 -40.92
CA ALA A 239 2.76 -18.45 -41.05
C ALA A 239 2.64 -19.68 -40.13
N LEU A 240 3.33 -19.64 -38.99
CA LEU A 240 3.26 -20.69 -37.99
C LEU A 240 1.89 -20.71 -37.31
N SER A 241 1.41 -21.90 -37.01
CA SER A 241 0.09 -22.13 -36.42
C SER A 241 0.11 -21.90 -34.91
N TYR A 242 1.24 -22.16 -34.27
CA TYR A 242 1.36 -22.18 -32.81
C TYR A 242 2.31 -21.12 -32.24
N GLY A 243 2.89 -20.24 -33.06
CA GLY A 243 3.73 -19.15 -32.57
C GLY A 243 4.13 -18.14 -33.64
N TYR A 244 4.98 -17.19 -33.29
CA TYR A 244 5.47 -16.18 -34.23
C TYR A 244 6.91 -15.74 -33.89
N LEU A 245 7.67 -15.38 -34.93
CA LEU A 245 9.04 -14.89 -34.81
C LEU A 245 9.05 -13.47 -34.22
N THR A 246 9.71 -13.27 -33.10
CA THR A 246 9.82 -11.98 -32.41
C THR A 246 11.13 -11.27 -32.73
N GLU A 247 12.24 -11.99 -32.72
CA GLU A 247 13.58 -11.40 -32.77
C GLU A 247 14.57 -12.30 -33.54
N ILE A 248 15.55 -11.67 -34.20
CA ILE A 248 16.71 -12.36 -34.78
C ILE A 248 17.97 -11.79 -34.13
N ASN A 249 18.79 -12.63 -33.52
CA ASN A 249 20.12 -12.26 -33.07
C ASN A 249 21.16 -12.73 -34.11
N ARG A 250 21.82 -11.77 -34.75
CA ARG A 250 22.85 -12.00 -35.77
C ARG A 250 24.19 -11.51 -35.23
N GLY A 251 25.05 -12.45 -34.83
CA GLY A 251 26.39 -12.13 -34.32
C GLY A 251 26.41 -11.17 -33.13
N GLY A 252 25.41 -11.23 -32.23
CA GLY A 252 25.28 -10.34 -31.07
C GLY A 252 24.47 -9.07 -31.33
N ARG A 253 24.10 -8.79 -32.58
CA ARG A 253 23.20 -7.68 -32.93
C ARG A 253 21.75 -8.17 -32.92
N LEU A 254 20.97 -7.66 -31.97
CA LEU A 254 19.55 -7.95 -31.87
C LEU A 254 18.76 -7.16 -32.91
N ILE A 255 18.08 -7.89 -33.80
CA ILE A 255 17.17 -7.36 -34.81
C ILE A 255 15.76 -7.59 -34.29
N THR A 256 15.20 -6.56 -33.68
CA THR A 256 13.80 -6.52 -33.28
C THR A 256 12.96 -5.97 -34.43
N ALA A 257 11.72 -6.43 -34.60
CA ALA A 257 10.85 -6.11 -35.74
C ALA A 257 11.33 -6.74 -37.05
N VAL A 258 11.12 -8.05 -37.12
CA VAL A 258 11.56 -8.90 -38.20
C VAL A 258 10.61 -8.74 -39.41
N GLU A 259 11.09 -8.10 -40.48
CA GLU A 259 10.31 -7.87 -41.71
C GLU A 259 10.18 -9.15 -42.55
N PRO A 260 9.06 -9.38 -43.28
CA PRO A 260 8.83 -10.63 -44.01
C PRO A 260 9.81 -10.88 -45.16
N ASP A 261 10.34 -9.81 -45.75
CA ASP A 261 11.31 -9.77 -46.85
C ASP A 261 12.76 -9.86 -46.35
N ARG A 262 12.99 -9.83 -45.03
CA ARG A 262 14.31 -9.95 -44.45
C ARG A 262 14.90 -11.33 -44.75
N THR A 263 16.12 -11.36 -45.26
CA THR A 263 16.84 -12.60 -45.58
C THR A 263 17.54 -13.20 -44.36
N LEU A 264 17.39 -14.51 -44.20
CA LEU A 264 18.04 -15.31 -43.17
C LEU A 264 19.49 -15.61 -43.57
N GLN A 265 20.39 -15.58 -42.58
CA GLN A 265 21.80 -15.95 -42.73
C GLN A 265 22.11 -17.18 -41.87
N ALA A 266 23.05 -18.00 -42.30
CA ALA A 266 23.55 -19.09 -41.47
C ALA A 266 24.12 -18.54 -40.15
N GLY A 267 23.75 -19.16 -39.02
CA GLY A 267 24.11 -18.72 -37.68
C GLY A 267 23.17 -17.67 -37.07
N ASP A 268 22.10 -17.26 -37.76
CA ASP A 268 21.05 -16.43 -37.18
C ASP A 268 20.33 -17.20 -36.06
N ARG A 269 20.19 -16.58 -34.88
CA ARG A 269 19.37 -17.10 -33.78
C ARG A 269 18.01 -16.44 -33.80
N LEU A 270 16.97 -17.24 -33.96
CA LEU A 270 15.59 -16.82 -34.10
C LEU A 270 14.84 -17.11 -32.80
N TYR A 271 14.17 -16.09 -32.26
CA TYR A 271 13.34 -16.21 -31.08
C TYR A 271 11.87 -16.24 -31.46
N PHE A 272 11.17 -17.29 -31.06
CA PHE A 272 9.74 -17.47 -31.29
C PHE A 272 8.98 -17.41 -29.98
N VAL A 273 7.77 -16.87 -30.02
CA VAL A 273 6.87 -16.81 -28.88
C VAL A 273 5.55 -17.46 -29.29
N GLY A 274 5.03 -18.40 -28.49
CA GLY A 274 3.82 -19.14 -28.81
C GLY A 274 3.45 -20.27 -27.84
N ALA A 275 2.53 -21.14 -28.23
CA ALA A 275 2.15 -22.33 -27.46
C ALA A 275 3.29 -23.38 -27.45
N PRO A 276 3.33 -24.33 -26.49
CA PRO A 276 4.35 -25.38 -26.42
C PRO A 276 4.57 -26.14 -27.75
N GLU A 277 3.50 -26.29 -28.53
CA GLU A 277 3.46 -26.95 -29.83
C GLU A 277 4.32 -26.23 -30.88
N CYS A 278 4.60 -24.93 -30.69
CA CYS A 278 5.48 -24.15 -31.57
C CYS A 278 6.89 -24.77 -31.66
N ALA A 279 7.43 -25.30 -30.56
CA ALA A 279 8.72 -25.97 -30.58
C ALA A 279 8.72 -27.23 -31.48
N SER A 280 7.60 -27.95 -31.51
CA SER A 280 7.44 -29.13 -32.36
C SER A 280 7.22 -28.75 -33.83
N GLU A 281 6.49 -27.66 -34.09
CA GLU A 281 6.29 -27.09 -35.43
C GLU A 281 7.62 -26.62 -36.04
N LEU A 282 8.44 -25.89 -35.27
CA LEU A 282 9.74 -25.41 -35.71
C LEU A 282 10.75 -26.53 -35.99
N ARG A 283 10.71 -27.64 -35.23
CA ARG A 283 11.57 -28.82 -35.48
C ARG A 283 11.29 -29.52 -36.81
N ARG A 284 10.09 -29.36 -37.37
CA ARG A 284 9.72 -29.95 -38.66
C ARG A 284 10.23 -29.14 -39.84
N ILE A 285 10.71 -27.91 -39.61
CA ILE A 285 11.26 -27.04 -40.65
C ILE A 285 12.73 -27.41 -40.88
N HIS A 286 13.01 -27.95 -42.07
CA HIS A 286 14.37 -28.30 -42.46
C HIS A 286 15.26 -27.05 -42.53
N GLY A 287 16.38 -27.07 -41.81
CA GLY A 287 17.34 -25.95 -41.73
C GLY A 287 17.34 -25.19 -40.40
N LEU A 288 16.48 -25.54 -39.44
CA LEU A 288 16.50 -25.01 -38.08
C LEU A 288 17.02 -26.04 -37.08
N LYS A 289 17.88 -25.60 -36.15
CA LYS A 289 18.37 -26.42 -35.04
C LYS A 289 18.07 -25.73 -33.71
N PRO A 290 17.64 -26.43 -32.65
CA PRO A 290 17.48 -25.81 -31.34
C PRO A 290 18.82 -25.22 -30.86
N ALA A 291 18.82 -23.95 -30.45
CA ALA A 291 20.07 -23.25 -30.12
C ALA A 291 20.78 -23.82 -28.88
N ASN A 292 20.07 -24.51 -27.97
CA ASN A 292 20.62 -25.16 -26.75
C ASN A 292 19.73 -26.27 -26.15
N GLY A 293 19.25 -27.24 -26.95
CA GLY A 293 18.71 -28.52 -26.44
C GLY A 293 17.47 -28.50 -25.53
N SER A 294 16.87 -27.36 -25.18
CA SER A 294 15.75 -27.30 -24.23
C SER A 294 14.84 -26.09 -24.44
N VAL A 295 13.52 -26.34 -24.29
CA VAL A 295 12.46 -25.34 -24.24
C VAL A 295 12.65 -24.54 -22.94
N HIS A 296 13.09 -23.29 -23.03
CA HIS A 296 13.30 -22.44 -21.85
C HIS A 296 12.02 -21.64 -21.53
N LYS A 297 11.66 -21.59 -20.24
CA LYS A 297 10.82 -20.51 -19.74
C LYS A 297 11.63 -19.21 -19.90
N LEU A 298 11.02 -18.17 -20.45
CA LEU A 298 11.63 -16.83 -20.53
C LEU A 298 11.97 -16.34 -19.12
N GLU A 299 13.21 -16.55 -18.69
CA GLU A 299 13.79 -15.80 -17.58
C GLU A 299 14.23 -14.45 -18.16
N MET A 300 13.40 -13.43 -17.92
CA MET A 300 13.65 -12.07 -18.39
C MET A 300 14.69 -11.39 -17.50
N GLU A 301 15.97 -11.70 -17.73
CA GLU A 301 17.05 -10.81 -17.30
C GLU A 301 17.19 -9.67 -18.33
N ASN A 302 16.55 -8.53 -18.10
CA ASN A 302 16.98 -7.27 -18.70
C ASN A 302 16.50 -6.04 -17.89
N HIS A 303 17.46 -5.33 -17.30
CA HIS A 303 17.29 -4.25 -16.32
C HIS A 303 16.86 -2.89 -16.91
N GLN A 304 16.14 -2.84 -18.05
CA GLN A 304 15.89 -1.57 -18.77
C GLN A 304 14.47 -1.36 -19.35
N ARG A 305 13.49 -2.21 -19.03
CA ARG A 305 12.11 -2.08 -19.54
C ARG A 305 11.09 -2.01 -18.40
N CYS A 306 10.06 -1.19 -18.58
CA CYS A 306 8.94 -1.04 -17.65
C CYS A 306 7.60 -1.24 -18.36
N LEU A 307 6.59 -1.61 -17.57
CA LEU A 307 5.21 -1.70 -18.03
C LEU A 307 4.54 -0.34 -17.87
N VAL A 308 3.83 0.12 -18.90
CA VAL A 308 3.13 1.41 -18.91
C VAL A 308 1.72 1.19 -19.43
N GLU A 309 0.73 1.65 -18.68
CA GLU A 309 -0.66 1.70 -19.12
C GLU A 309 -0.93 3.06 -19.75
N VAL A 310 -1.49 3.08 -20.95
CA VAL A 310 -1.87 4.32 -21.63
C VAL A 310 -3.32 4.29 -22.09
N VAL A 311 -4.00 5.43 -22.01
CA VAL A 311 -5.37 5.60 -22.56
C VAL A 311 -5.29 6.47 -23.80
N LEU A 312 -5.84 5.99 -24.92
CA LEU A 312 -5.78 6.70 -26.19
C LEU A 312 -6.63 7.97 -26.17
N GLY A 313 -5.99 9.10 -26.50
CA GLY A 313 -6.65 10.40 -26.55
C GLY A 313 -7.21 10.78 -27.90
N PRO A 314 -7.94 11.90 -27.96
CA PRO A 314 -8.61 12.36 -29.17
C PRO A 314 -7.64 12.76 -30.28
N GLU A 315 -6.41 13.14 -29.92
CA GLU A 315 -5.36 13.53 -30.86
C GLU A 315 -4.46 12.33 -31.24
N PHE A 316 -4.82 11.10 -30.83
CA PHE A 316 -4.00 9.92 -31.13
C PHE A 316 -3.93 9.69 -32.65
N PRO A 317 -2.72 9.69 -33.24
CA PRO A 317 -2.55 9.82 -34.69
C PRO A 317 -2.85 8.55 -35.49
N ALA A 318 -3.20 7.44 -34.83
CA ALA A 318 -3.58 6.18 -35.47
C ALA A 318 -4.98 5.70 -35.06
N LEU A 319 -5.87 6.61 -34.63
CA LEU A 319 -7.28 6.29 -34.40
C LEU A 319 -7.93 5.75 -35.69
N GLY A 320 -8.73 4.69 -35.55
CA GLY A 320 -9.39 4.02 -36.67
C GLY A 320 -8.50 3.10 -37.50
N MET A 321 -7.19 3.05 -37.25
CA MET A 321 -6.26 2.11 -37.88
C MET A 321 -6.13 0.83 -37.06
N THR A 322 -5.74 -0.27 -37.70
CA THR A 322 -5.35 -1.49 -36.97
C THR A 322 -4.01 -1.27 -36.26
N ILE A 323 -3.75 -2.03 -35.19
CA ILE A 323 -2.45 -2.02 -34.51
C ILE A 323 -1.32 -2.30 -35.52
N ARG A 324 -1.56 -3.21 -36.47
CA ARG A 324 -0.60 -3.55 -37.53
C ARG A 324 -0.30 -2.37 -38.46
N ASP A 325 -1.34 -1.70 -38.94
CA ASP A 325 -1.20 -0.60 -39.92
C ASP A 325 -0.61 0.67 -39.30
N SER A 326 -0.86 0.88 -38.00
CA SER A 326 -0.33 2.03 -37.26
C SER A 326 1.19 2.05 -37.11
N ARG A 327 1.86 0.90 -37.34
CA ARG A 327 3.27 0.66 -37.02
C ARG A 327 3.65 1.14 -35.60
N PHE A 328 2.75 0.96 -34.63
CA PHE A 328 2.87 1.45 -33.26
C PHE A 328 4.26 1.19 -32.65
N ARG A 329 4.76 -0.05 -32.82
CA ARG A 329 6.05 -0.48 -32.26
C ARG A 329 7.24 0.35 -32.74
N THR A 330 7.28 0.69 -34.03
CA THR A 330 8.36 1.49 -34.61
C THR A 330 8.20 2.97 -34.25
N ARG A 331 6.96 3.46 -34.20
CA ARG A 331 6.65 4.87 -33.95
C ARG A 331 6.90 5.29 -32.51
N PHE A 332 6.58 4.42 -31.57
CA PHE A 332 6.61 4.72 -30.13
C PHE A 332 7.70 3.95 -29.37
N ASN A 333 8.47 3.09 -30.06
CA ASN A 333 9.48 2.22 -29.45
C ASN A 333 8.94 1.43 -28.24
N ALA A 334 7.68 1.00 -28.34
CA ALA A 334 6.93 0.35 -27.27
C ALA A 334 6.13 -0.84 -27.84
N VAL A 335 5.98 -1.90 -27.06
CA VAL A 335 5.26 -3.11 -27.46
C VAL A 335 3.89 -3.13 -26.78
N ILE A 336 2.82 -3.29 -27.54
CA ILE A 336 1.47 -3.46 -26.97
C ILE A 336 1.32 -4.92 -26.54
N LEU A 337 1.11 -5.13 -25.24
CA LEU A 337 0.86 -6.44 -24.63
C LEU A 337 -0.64 -6.78 -24.62
N SER A 338 -1.49 -5.78 -24.38
CA SER A 338 -2.94 -5.97 -24.41
C SER A 338 -3.69 -4.68 -24.72
N VAL A 339 -4.89 -4.83 -25.28
CA VAL A 339 -5.87 -3.75 -25.46
C VAL A 339 -7.12 -4.06 -24.68
N SER A 340 -7.57 -3.12 -23.86
CA SER A 340 -8.86 -3.16 -23.18
C SER A 340 -9.74 -1.99 -23.64
N ARG A 341 -11.03 -2.26 -23.72
CA ARG A 341 -12.07 -1.31 -24.09
C ARG A 341 -13.17 -1.41 -23.05
N GLU A 342 -13.52 -0.28 -22.43
CA GLU A 342 -14.52 -0.23 -21.34
C GLU A 342 -14.20 -1.23 -20.20
N GLY A 343 -12.91 -1.38 -19.87
CA GLY A 343 -12.44 -2.29 -18.82
C GLY A 343 -12.49 -3.78 -19.17
N ARG A 344 -12.82 -4.15 -20.40
CA ARG A 344 -12.79 -5.55 -20.88
C ARG A 344 -11.73 -5.73 -21.96
N ARG A 345 -11.03 -6.86 -21.93
CA ARG A 345 -10.05 -7.21 -22.98
C ARG A 345 -10.75 -7.36 -24.32
N VAL A 346 -10.21 -6.74 -25.36
CA VAL A 346 -10.70 -6.93 -26.73
C VAL A 346 -10.22 -8.31 -27.22
N PRO A 347 -11.14 -9.25 -27.53
CA PRO A 347 -10.75 -10.58 -28.01
C PRO A 347 -10.25 -10.52 -29.45
N GLY A 348 -9.30 -11.40 -29.80
CA GLY A 348 -8.75 -11.51 -31.16
C GLY A 348 -7.23 -11.35 -31.20
N LYS A 349 -6.66 -11.43 -32.41
CA LYS A 349 -5.24 -11.19 -32.65
C LYS A 349 -4.94 -9.71 -32.46
N LEU A 350 -3.96 -9.36 -31.62
CA LEU A 350 -3.61 -7.97 -31.33
C LEU A 350 -3.41 -7.12 -32.59
N GLY A 351 -2.75 -7.65 -33.62
CA GLY A 351 -2.48 -6.91 -34.86
C GLY A 351 -3.72 -6.44 -35.61
N ASP A 352 -4.85 -7.15 -35.49
CA ASP A 352 -6.08 -6.89 -36.25
C ASP A 352 -7.06 -5.98 -35.49
N ILE A 353 -6.73 -5.62 -34.24
CA ILE A 353 -7.56 -4.73 -33.42
C ILE A 353 -7.46 -3.29 -33.96
N THR A 354 -8.60 -2.65 -34.18
CA THR A 354 -8.68 -1.24 -34.56
C THR A 354 -8.71 -0.34 -33.33
N PHE A 355 -7.83 0.66 -33.30
CA PHE A 355 -7.77 1.63 -32.22
C PHE A 355 -9.02 2.51 -32.20
N LYS A 356 -9.60 2.65 -31.01
CA LYS A 356 -10.65 3.62 -30.72
C LYS A 356 -10.21 4.55 -29.60
N MET A 357 -10.78 5.76 -29.60
CA MET A 357 -10.59 6.71 -28.52
C MET A 357 -11.07 6.09 -27.21
N GLY A 358 -10.29 6.27 -26.14
CA GLY A 358 -10.58 5.66 -24.83
C GLY A 358 -10.18 4.20 -24.69
N ASP A 359 -9.63 3.56 -25.74
CA ASP A 359 -8.96 2.25 -25.56
C ASP A 359 -7.79 2.40 -24.60
N THR A 360 -7.63 1.42 -23.73
CA THR A 360 -6.52 1.35 -22.78
C THR A 360 -5.53 0.29 -23.27
N LEU A 361 -4.27 0.68 -23.43
CA LEU A 361 -3.19 -0.16 -23.91
C LEU A 361 -2.23 -0.46 -22.76
N LEU A 362 -1.90 -1.73 -22.58
CA LEU A 362 -0.80 -2.16 -21.75
C LEU A 362 0.45 -2.24 -22.63
N LEU A 363 1.47 -1.44 -22.31
CA LEU A 363 2.70 -1.33 -23.07
C LEU A 363 3.91 -1.86 -22.29
N GLU A 364 4.85 -2.48 -22.97
CA GLU A 364 6.23 -2.62 -22.52
C GLU A 364 7.07 -1.54 -23.22
N ALA A 365 7.66 -0.63 -22.45
CA ALA A 365 8.40 0.52 -22.97
C ALA A 365 9.66 0.80 -22.13
N SER A 366 10.49 1.74 -22.58
CA SER A 366 11.62 2.24 -21.78
C SER A 366 11.16 3.13 -20.63
N HIS A 367 11.96 3.27 -19.57
CA HIS A 367 11.65 4.17 -18.44
C HIS A 367 11.41 5.64 -18.85
N GLN A 368 11.94 6.09 -19.99
CA GLN A 368 11.77 7.45 -20.50
C GLN A 368 10.42 7.68 -21.19
N PHE A 369 9.68 6.61 -21.47
CA PHE A 369 8.40 6.68 -22.19
C PHE A 369 7.34 7.46 -21.42
N GLU A 370 7.27 7.29 -20.10
CA GLU A 370 6.34 8.07 -19.28
C GLU A 370 6.68 9.56 -19.32
N GLU A 371 7.92 9.94 -19.02
CA GLU A 371 8.34 11.35 -19.02
C GLU A 371 8.12 12.03 -20.38
N GLN A 372 8.33 11.30 -21.47
CA GLN A 372 8.22 11.83 -22.83
C GLN A 372 6.76 12.04 -23.28
N TYR A 373 5.83 11.18 -22.87
CA TYR A 373 4.46 11.16 -23.39
C TYR A 373 3.37 11.54 -22.38
N ARG A 374 3.69 11.69 -21.09
CA ARG A 374 2.73 12.05 -20.02
C ARG A 374 2.00 13.38 -20.23
N PHE A 375 2.63 14.35 -20.90
CA PHE A 375 2.05 15.67 -21.16
C PHE A 375 1.59 15.87 -22.62
N ARG A 376 1.69 14.83 -23.46
CA ARG A 376 1.22 14.89 -24.84
C ARG A 376 -0.25 14.50 -24.94
N ARG A 377 -1.00 15.19 -25.78
CA ARG A 377 -2.44 14.95 -26.00
C ARG A 377 -2.74 13.68 -26.80
N ASP A 378 -1.70 13.03 -27.33
CA ASP A 378 -1.77 11.71 -27.96
C ASP A 378 -2.38 10.66 -27.00
N PHE A 379 -2.16 10.82 -25.70
CA PHE A 379 -2.67 9.93 -24.65
C PHE A 379 -3.41 10.75 -23.58
N LEU A 380 -4.58 10.29 -23.15
CA LEU A 380 -5.33 10.90 -22.04
C LEU A 380 -4.71 10.58 -20.69
N LEU A 381 -4.01 9.45 -20.60
CA LEU A 381 -3.33 8.98 -19.41
C LEU A 381 -2.12 8.14 -19.83
N VAL A 382 -0.99 8.34 -19.14
CA VAL A 382 0.21 7.50 -19.22
C VAL A 382 0.63 7.22 -17.78
N SER A 383 0.53 5.96 -17.37
CA SER A 383 0.83 5.51 -16.01
C SER A 383 1.82 4.36 -16.07
N ALA A 384 3.06 4.56 -15.62
CA ALA A 384 3.95 3.42 -15.41
C ALA A 384 3.34 2.52 -14.33
N LEU A 385 3.15 1.25 -14.66
CA LEU A 385 2.65 0.24 -13.72
C LEU A 385 3.73 -0.17 -12.71
N ASN A 386 4.99 0.20 -12.99
CA ASN A 386 6.14 -0.07 -12.14
C ASN A 386 6.93 1.23 -11.93
N ASP A 387 6.61 1.95 -10.86
CA ASP A 387 7.50 2.96 -10.24
C ASP A 387 8.67 2.26 -9.51
N SER A 388 9.26 1.27 -10.17
CA SER A 388 10.22 0.32 -9.63
C SER A 388 11.61 0.67 -10.15
N THR A 389 12.18 1.79 -9.69
CA THR A 389 13.65 1.83 -9.66
C THR A 389 14.07 0.65 -8.77
N PRO A 390 14.85 -0.33 -9.26
CA PRO A 390 15.22 -1.48 -8.44
C PRO A 390 15.92 -0.98 -7.17
N PRO A 391 15.47 -1.40 -5.97
CA PRO A 391 16.04 -0.89 -4.74
C PRO A 391 17.54 -1.20 -4.65
N ASP A 392 18.34 -0.25 -4.15
CA ASP A 392 19.76 -0.48 -3.91
C ASP A 392 19.97 -1.26 -2.61
N PHE A 393 19.84 -2.58 -2.70
CA PHE A 393 20.00 -3.51 -1.58
C PHE A 393 21.35 -3.41 -0.87
N ARG A 394 22.38 -2.77 -1.46
CA ARG A 394 23.67 -2.57 -0.80
C ARG A 394 23.55 -1.60 0.39
N LYS A 395 22.56 -0.69 0.35
CA LYS A 395 22.32 0.30 1.40
C LYS A 395 21.30 -0.17 2.45
N ALA A 396 20.61 -1.28 2.21
CA ALA A 396 19.62 -1.85 3.14
C ALA A 396 20.17 -2.07 4.57
N PRO A 397 21.36 -2.66 4.79
CA PRO A 397 21.88 -2.84 6.15
C PRO A 397 22.16 -1.53 6.87
N ARG A 398 22.59 -0.49 6.14
CA ARG A 398 22.84 0.84 6.72
C ARG A 398 21.54 1.50 7.16
N ALA A 399 20.50 1.45 6.32
CA ALA A 399 19.19 1.98 6.67
C ALA A 399 18.58 1.26 7.88
N LEU A 400 18.68 -0.07 7.95
CA LEU A 400 18.24 -0.84 9.12
C LEU A 400 19.04 -0.51 10.38
N ALA A 401 20.36 -0.31 10.26
CA ALA A 401 21.18 0.10 11.40
C ALA A 401 20.78 1.48 11.92
N ILE A 402 20.51 2.45 11.03
CA ILE A 402 20.02 3.79 11.42
C ILE A 402 18.69 3.68 12.15
N LEU A 403 17.74 2.89 11.63
CA LEU A 403 16.46 2.64 12.30
C LEU A 403 16.67 2.00 13.69
N ALA A 404 17.54 0.99 13.80
CA ALA A 404 17.81 0.32 15.07
C ALA A 404 18.41 1.29 16.10
N VAL A 405 19.36 2.14 15.70
CA VAL A 405 19.95 3.17 16.57
C VAL A 405 18.89 4.18 17.01
N MET A 406 18.03 4.64 16.10
CA MET A 406 16.91 5.55 16.42
C MET A 406 15.99 4.95 17.50
N VAL A 407 15.58 3.69 17.32
CA VAL A 407 14.72 2.98 18.26
C VAL A 407 15.41 2.82 19.61
N LEU A 408 16.70 2.45 19.65
CA LEU A 408 17.44 2.29 20.91
C LEU A 408 17.61 3.62 21.67
N LEU A 409 17.89 4.72 20.98
CA LEU A 409 18.03 6.05 21.61
C LEU A 409 16.71 6.52 22.21
N SER A 410 15.61 6.28 21.48
CA SER A 410 14.28 6.62 21.96
C SER A 410 13.80 5.70 23.10
N ALA A 411 14.07 4.40 23.01
CA ALA A 411 13.71 3.40 24.01
C ALA A 411 14.41 3.59 25.36
N THR A 412 15.65 4.07 25.35
CA THR A 412 16.44 4.32 26.56
C THR A 412 16.06 5.65 27.24
N GLY A 413 15.21 6.46 26.61
CA GLY A 413 14.83 7.78 27.09
C GLY A 413 15.96 8.82 27.02
N ILE A 414 17.08 8.51 26.34
CA ILE A 414 18.19 9.45 26.16
C ILE A 414 17.74 10.63 25.28
N LEU A 415 16.94 10.33 24.26
CA LEU A 415 16.34 11.32 23.38
C LEU A 415 14.83 11.05 23.26
N SER A 416 14.05 12.11 23.14
CA SER A 416 12.65 12.01 22.71
C SER A 416 12.56 11.38 21.32
N ILE A 417 11.39 10.83 20.98
CA ILE A 417 11.15 10.23 19.65
C ILE A 417 11.43 11.24 18.54
N MET A 418 11.01 12.50 18.73
CA MET A 418 11.22 13.59 17.78
C MET A 418 12.72 13.82 17.52
N GLU A 419 13.52 13.96 18.57
CA GLU A 419 14.97 14.18 18.48
C GLU A 419 15.68 13.00 17.81
N ALA A 420 15.34 11.77 18.22
CA ALA A 420 15.88 10.56 17.62
C ALA A 420 15.52 10.46 16.12
N ALA A 421 14.28 10.79 15.76
CA ALA A 421 13.82 10.80 14.37
C ALA A 421 14.56 11.84 13.52
N PHE A 422 14.83 13.04 14.04
CA PHE A 422 15.61 14.06 13.33
C PHE A 422 17.03 13.59 13.01
N LEU A 423 17.71 13.00 14.00
CA LEU A 423 19.04 12.42 13.80
C LEU A 423 19.02 11.29 12.77
N ALA A 424 18.01 10.42 12.84
CA ALA A 424 17.84 9.32 11.89
C ALA A 424 17.57 9.80 10.47
N ALA A 425 16.67 10.78 10.29
CA ALA A 425 16.38 11.38 9.00
C ALA A 425 17.62 12.06 8.39
N GLY A 426 18.37 12.82 9.19
CA GLY A 426 19.65 13.40 8.79
C GLY A 426 20.67 12.34 8.38
N ALA A 427 20.82 11.27 9.18
CA ALA A 427 21.71 10.16 8.90
C ALA A 427 21.32 9.42 7.60
N MET A 428 20.02 9.23 7.32
CA MET A 428 19.54 8.63 6.07
C MET A 428 19.94 9.46 4.84
N ILE A 429 19.92 10.79 4.96
CA ILE A 429 20.30 11.70 3.88
C ILE A 429 21.83 11.69 3.69
N VAL A 430 22.60 11.87 4.78
CA VAL A 430 24.07 11.94 4.74
C VAL A 430 24.70 10.62 4.28
N SER A 431 24.14 9.48 4.69
CA SER A 431 24.61 8.15 4.27
C SER A 431 24.24 7.80 2.82
N GLY A 432 23.44 8.65 2.16
CA GLY A 432 22.97 8.44 0.79
C GLY A 432 21.91 7.33 0.67
N CYS A 433 21.27 6.93 1.76
CA CYS A 433 20.10 6.05 1.76
C CYS A 433 18.89 6.74 1.13
N LEU A 434 18.79 8.07 1.28
CA LEU A 434 17.72 8.89 0.70
C LEU A 434 18.27 10.22 0.16
N THR A 435 17.75 10.70 -0.97
CA THR A 435 18.12 12.03 -1.48
C THR A 435 17.25 13.11 -0.83
N ALA A 436 17.77 14.33 -0.67
CA ALA A 436 17.00 15.44 -0.09
C ALA A 436 15.71 15.75 -0.87
N SER A 437 15.73 15.57 -2.21
CA SER A 437 14.55 15.74 -3.05
C SER A 437 13.48 14.69 -2.77
N ARG A 438 13.87 13.42 -2.54
CA ARG A 438 12.93 12.34 -2.17
C ARG A 438 12.44 12.50 -0.73
N ALA A 439 13.29 12.92 0.19
CA ALA A 439 12.90 13.26 1.56
C ALA A 439 11.76 14.30 1.59
N ARG A 440 11.88 15.39 0.84
CA ARG A 440 10.81 16.41 0.74
C ARG A 440 9.51 15.87 0.16
N ARG A 441 9.58 14.96 -0.81
CA ARG A 441 8.40 14.34 -1.44
C ARG A 441 7.78 13.21 -0.61
N SER A 442 8.51 12.68 0.37
CA SER A 442 8.04 11.55 1.19
C SER A 442 7.02 11.92 2.24
N VAL A 443 6.91 13.22 2.56
CA VAL A 443 6.03 13.71 3.62
C VAL A 443 4.60 13.83 3.09
N ASP A 444 3.69 13.09 3.73
CA ASP A 444 2.26 13.14 3.42
C ASP A 444 1.61 14.36 4.07
N LEU A 445 1.62 15.48 3.36
CA LEU A 445 1.04 16.75 3.83
C LEU A 445 -0.44 16.62 4.19
N PRO A 446 -1.32 15.97 3.39
CA PRO A 446 -2.70 15.74 3.79
C PRO A 446 -2.86 15.10 5.17
N VAL A 447 -2.09 14.05 5.49
CA VAL A 447 -2.15 13.41 6.82
C VAL A 447 -1.72 14.38 7.92
N LEU A 448 -0.63 15.14 7.71
CA LEU A 448 -0.18 16.14 8.70
C LEU A 448 -1.22 17.25 8.91
N VAL A 449 -1.86 17.70 7.84
CA VAL A 449 -2.92 18.72 7.88
C VAL A 449 -4.15 18.21 8.62
N ILE A 450 -4.57 16.96 8.36
CA ILE A 450 -5.67 16.31 9.10
C ILE A 450 -5.37 16.36 10.60
N ILE A 451 -4.19 15.93 10.99
CA ILE A 451 -3.81 15.86 12.41
C ILE A 451 -3.76 17.26 13.01
N ALA A 452 -3.06 18.20 12.38
CA ALA A 452 -2.91 19.56 12.88
C ALA A 452 -4.27 20.29 12.99
N ALA A 453 -5.12 20.19 11.97
CA ALA A 453 -6.44 20.82 11.98
C ALA A 453 -7.40 20.17 12.98
N SER A 454 -7.23 18.87 13.23
CA SER A 454 -7.96 18.13 14.24
C SER A 454 -7.75 18.65 15.67
N PHE A 455 -6.58 19.20 16.00
CA PHE A 455 -6.37 19.86 17.31
C PHE A 455 -7.30 21.07 17.51
N ALA A 456 -7.54 21.86 16.45
CA ALA A 456 -8.46 22.98 16.55
C ALA A 456 -9.87 22.51 16.91
N LEU A 457 -10.35 21.43 16.29
CA LEU A 457 -11.65 20.85 16.61
C LEU A 457 -11.72 20.32 18.05
N GLY A 458 -10.66 19.66 18.52
CA GLY A 458 -10.55 19.21 19.91
C GLY A 458 -10.53 20.35 20.93
N ASN A 459 -9.80 21.44 20.63
CA ASN A 459 -9.77 22.64 21.46
C ASN A 459 -11.16 23.30 21.50
N ALA A 460 -11.81 23.50 20.36
CA ALA A 460 -13.17 24.05 20.32
C ALA A 460 -14.17 23.20 21.11
N MET A 461 -14.04 21.87 21.07
CA MET A 461 -14.89 20.96 21.85
C MET A 461 -14.75 21.17 23.36
N THR A 462 -13.53 21.45 23.81
CA THR A 462 -13.18 21.64 25.22
C THR A 462 -13.54 23.07 25.67
N ASP A 463 -13.08 24.09 24.92
CA ASP A 463 -13.24 25.50 25.29
C ASP A 463 -14.70 25.96 25.28
N THR A 464 -15.54 25.36 24.43
CA THR A 464 -16.97 25.70 24.37
C THR A 464 -17.85 24.87 25.32
N GLY A 465 -17.28 23.88 26.00
CA GLY A 465 -18.00 22.91 26.84
C GLY A 465 -18.93 21.96 26.09
N ALA A 466 -18.73 21.84 24.77
CA ALA A 466 -19.51 20.94 23.94
C ALA A 466 -19.16 19.47 24.20
N ALA A 467 -17.93 19.17 24.65
CA ALA A 467 -17.53 17.83 25.08
C ALA A 467 -18.26 17.41 26.37
N GLU A 468 -18.37 18.31 27.35
CA GLU A 468 -19.16 18.05 28.57
C GLU A 468 -20.63 17.77 28.24
N TRP A 469 -21.23 18.52 27.31
CA TRP A 469 -22.62 18.28 26.92
C TRP A 469 -22.84 16.88 26.33
N ILE A 470 -21.90 16.36 25.54
CA ILE A 470 -21.95 14.98 25.02
C ILE A 470 -21.78 13.97 26.17
N ALA A 471 -20.83 14.23 27.07
CA ALA A 471 -20.59 13.37 28.24
C ALA A 471 -21.81 13.31 29.17
N ASP A 472 -22.47 14.44 29.42
CA ASP A 472 -23.73 14.52 30.18
C ASP A 472 -24.83 13.66 29.54
N GLY A 473 -24.93 13.70 28.20
CA GLY A 473 -25.88 12.88 27.45
C GLY A 473 -25.62 11.38 27.56
N LEU A 474 -24.35 10.97 27.60
CA LEU A 474 -23.95 9.58 27.84
C LEU A 474 -24.27 9.16 29.28
N LEU A 475 -24.00 10.01 30.26
CA LEU A 475 -24.25 9.76 31.69
C LEU A 475 -25.74 9.79 32.05
N GLY A 476 -26.56 10.55 31.32
CA GLY A 476 -28.01 10.60 31.49
C GLY A 476 -28.74 9.29 31.18
N MET A 477 -28.08 8.31 30.56
CA MET A 477 -28.65 6.99 30.24
C MET A 477 -28.69 6.02 31.44
N GLY A 478 -28.08 6.39 32.58
CA GLY A 478 -28.05 5.60 33.81
C GLY A 478 -26.70 5.69 34.54
N PRO A 479 -26.54 5.09 35.73
CA PRO A 479 -25.28 5.14 36.46
C PRO A 479 -24.16 4.46 35.65
N LEU A 480 -23.27 5.27 35.07
CA LEU A 480 -22.11 4.76 34.35
C LEU A 480 -21.00 4.39 35.33
N THR A 481 -20.59 3.13 35.32
CA THR A 481 -19.36 2.70 35.98
C THR A 481 -18.16 3.05 35.09
N PRO A 482 -16.95 3.25 35.65
CA PRO A 482 -15.75 3.51 34.85
C PRO A 482 -15.50 2.45 33.77
N TRP A 483 -15.78 1.18 34.09
CA TRP A 483 -15.76 0.06 33.15
C TRP A 483 -16.76 0.20 31.99
N LEU A 484 -18.01 0.57 32.29
CA LEU A 484 -19.03 0.75 31.25
C LEU A 484 -18.67 1.91 30.33
N ALA A 485 -18.18 3.03 30.88
CA ALA A 485 -17.69 4.15 30.10
C ALA A 485 -16.54 3.73 29.17
N LEU A 486 -15.60 2.90 29.66
CA LEU A 486 -14.47 2.41 28.85
C LEU A 486 -14.95 1.56 27.67
N ILE A 487 -15.90 0.65 27.91
CA ILE A 487 -16.51 -0.20 26.88
C ILE A 487 -17.21 0.66 25.83
N MET A 488 -17.98 1.68 26.26
CA MET A 488 -18.69 2.57 25.33
C MET A 488 -17.73 3.40 24.50
N ILE A 489 -16.70 3.99 25.10
CA ILE A 489 -15.69 4.77 24.39
C ILE A 489 -14.96 3.89 23.37
N TYR A 490 -14.53 2.68 23.77
CA TYR A 490 -13.89 1.74 22.86
C TYR A 490 -14.83 1.37 21.69
N GLY A 491 -16.08 1.03 21.99
CA GLY A 491 -17.08 0.62 21.00
C GLY A 491 -17.43 1.72 20.00
N LEU A 492 -17.68 2.94 20.49
CA LEU A 492 -17.96 4.11 19.66
C LEU A 492 -16.76 4.48 18.79
N THR A 493 -15.55 4.44 19.36
CA THR A 493 -14.32 4.70 18.59
C THR A 493 -14.13 3.66 17.49
N THR A 494 -14.37 2.38 17.78
CA THR A 494 -14.30 1.29 16.80
C THR A 494 -15.36 1.47 15.70
N LEU A 495 -16.57 1.92 16.05
CA LEU A 495 -17.61 2.20 15.08
C LEU A 495 -17.23 3.37 14.15
N PHE A 496 -16.72 4.47 14.72
CA PHE A 496 -16.31 5.62 13.92
C PHE A 496 -15.11 5.30 13.04
N THR A 497 -14.11 4.56 13.53
CA THR A 497 -12.94 4.23 12.72
C THR A 497 -13.26 3.35 11.50
N GLU A 498 -14.36 2.58 11.54
CA GLU A 498 -14.84 1.81 10.39
C GLU A 498 -15.63 2.65 9.38
N LEU A 499 -16.11 3.83 9.77
CA LEU A 499 -16.90 4.74 8.93
C LEU A 499 -16.07 5.87 8.31
N ILE A 500 -15.10 6.39 9.07
CA ILE A 500 -14.23 7.50 8.68
C ILE A 500 -12.75 7.08 8.74
N THR A 501 -11.82 8.02 8.92
CA THR A 501 -10.39 7.72 9.09
C THR A 501 -10.04 7.56 10.57
N ASN A 502 -9.09 6.66 10.87
CA ASN A 502 -8.63 6.38 12.24
C ASN A 502 -8.24 7.64 13.03
N ASN A 503 -7.48 8.54 12.38
CA ASN A 503 -7.02 9.76 13.02
C ASN A 503 -8.20 10.68 13.36
N ALA A 504 -9.17 10.81 12.47
CA ALA A 504 -10.35 11.63 12.72
C ALA A 504 -11.22 11.02 13.84
N ALA A 505 -11.38 9.70 13.87
CA ALA A 505 -12.09 8.99 14.95
C ALA A 505 -11.41 9.21 16.31
N ALA A 506 -10.08 9.07 16.37
CA ALA A 506 -9.32 9.28 17.60
C ALA A 506 -9.43 10.71 18.14
N VAL A 507 -9.28 11.71 17.26
CA VAL A 507 -9.40 13.12 17.62
C VAL A 507 -10.78 13.45 18.16
N LEU A 508 -11.83 12.91 17.54
CA LEU A 508 -13.20 13.15 17.98
C LEU A 508 -13.47 12.53 19.34
N MET A 509 -13.02 11.30 19.55
CA MET A 509 -13.29 10.56 20.77
C MET A 509 -12.44 11.00 21.95
N PHE A 510 -11.29 11.63 21.72
CA PHE A 510 -10.39 12.11 22.76
C PHE A 510 -11.04 13.11 23.74
N PRO A 511 -11.59 14.27 23.31
CA PRO A 511 -12.22 15.22 24.22
C PRO A 511 -13.46 14.65 24.90
N ILE A 512 -14.21 13.76 24.22
CA ILE A 512 -15.36 13.06 24.82
C ILE A 512 -14.89 12.13 25.94
N ALA A 513 -13.82 11.37 25.69
CA ALA A 513 -13.22 10.49 26.69
C ALA A 513 -12.67 11.27 27.89
N LEU A 514 -12.08 12.45 27.65
CA LEU A 514 -11.58 13.34 28.70
C LEU A 514 -12.74 13.84 29.57
N ALA A 515 -13.77 14.43 28.97
CA ALA A 515 -14.93 14.93 29.68
C ALA A 515 -15.64 13.83 30.49
N VAL A 516 -15.79 12.61 29.93
CA VAL A 516 -16.38 11.48 30.66
C VAL A 516 -15.52 11.07 31.86
N SER A 517 -14.20 11.05 31.73
CA SER A 517 -13.29 10.71 32.83
C SER A 517 -13.32 11.74 33.97
N GLU A 518 -13.36 13.03 33.62
CA GLU A 518 -13.45 14.13 34.60
C GLU A 518 -14.76 14.11 35.36
N GLN A 519 -15.89 13.86 34.68
CA GLN A 519 -17.19 13.75 35.33
C GLN A 519 -17.30 12.54 36.26
N LEU A 520 -16.64 11.44 35.91
CA LEU A 520 -16.55 10.25 36.76
C LEU A 520 -15.53 10.40 37.90
N GLY A 521 -14.69 11.43 37.87
CA GLY A 521 -13.63 11.66 38.86
C GLY A 521 -12.53 10.60 38.82
N VAL A 522 -12.26 10.04 37.64
CA VAL A 522 -11.27 8.97 37.43
C VAL A 522 -10.17 9.42 36.48
N SER A 523 -9.06 8.68 36.46
CA SER A 523 -7.95 8.85 35.55
C SER A 523 -8.40 8.78 34.08
N PHE A 524 -7.98 9.77 33.30
CA PHE A 524 -8.23 9.84 31.86
C PHE A 524 -7.43 8.82 31.06
N LEU A 525 -6.24 8.45 31.55
CA LEU A 525 -5.26 7.65 30.81
C LEU A 525 -5.80 6.30 30.27
N PRO A 526 -6.57 5.48 31.02
CA PRO A 526 -7.20 4.28 30.45
C PRO A 526 -8.10 4.58 29.25
N TYR A 527 -8.84 5.69 29.27
CA TYR A 527 -9.74 6.06 28.18
C TYR A 527 -8.96 6.55 26.95
N ALA A 528 -7.92 7.36 27.14
CA ALA A 528 -7.03 7.78 26.06
C ALA A 528 -6.39 6.56 25.36
N VAL A 529 -5.86 5.62 26.15
CA VAL A 529 -5.27 4.38 25.62
C VAL A 529 -6.33 3.52 24.92
N ALA A 530 -7.55 3.43 25.44
CA ALA A 530 -8.65 2.74 24.77
C ALA A 530 -8.99 3.37 23.40
N VAL A 531 -8.98 4.70 23.30
CA VAL A 531 -9.14 5.41 22.01
C VAL A 531 -8.01 5.05 21.04
N MET A 532 -6.75 5.00 21.49
CA MET A 532 -5.61 4.62 20.64
C MET A 532 -5.76 3.23 20.02
N PHE A 533 -6.11 2.23 20.84
CA PHE A 533 -6.31 0.86 20.37
C PHE A 533 -7.57 0.72 19.52
N ALA A 534 -8.69 1.29 19.94
CA ALA A 534 -9.96 1.19 19.22
C ALA A 534 -9.91 1.88 17.85
N ALA A 535 -9.30 3.06 17.76
CA ALA A 535 -9.15 3.78 16.49
C ALA A 535 -8.17 3.07 15.54
N SER A 536 -7.29 2.20 16.05
CA SER A 536 -6.41 1.40 15.21
C SER A 536 -7.03 0.07 14.77
N ALA A 537 -8.06 -0.41 15.49
CA ALA A 537 -8.66 -1.74 15.31
C ALA A 537 -9.66 -1.84 14.13
N SER A 538 -9.34 -1.24 12.98
CA SER A 538 -10.17 -1.25 11.77
C SER A 538 -9.98 -2.55 10.97
N PHE A 539 -10.76 -3.58 11.30
CA PHE A 539 -10.69 -4.90 10.66
C PHE A 539 -11.94 -5.24 9.84
N ILE A 540 -13.10 -4.65 10.14
CA ILE A 540 -14.42 -5.09 9.69
C ILE A 540 -14.67 -4.68 8.24
N THR A 541 -14.17 -3.51 7.83
CA THR A 541 -14.39 -2.96 6.50
C THR A 541 -13.08 -2.76 5.74
N PRO A 542 -13.12 -2.80 4.39
CA PRO A 542 -11.97 -2.43 3.58
C PRO A 542 -11.66 -0.93 3.65
N LEU A 543 -12.66 -0.08 3.93
CA LEU A 543 -12.54 1.38 3.95
C LEU A 543 -11.90 1.90 5.23
N GLY A 544 -12.10 1.22 6.36
CA GLY A 544 -11.64 1.65 7.67
C GLY A 544 -10.12 1.70 7.85
N TYR A 545 -9.32 1.14 6.91
CA TYR A 545 -7.86 1.32 6.95
C TYR A 545 -7.27 1.34 5.54
N GLN A 546 -6.31 2.24 5.28
CA GLN A 546 -5.64 2.33 3.97
C GLN A 546 -4.98 1.01 3.53
N THR A 547 -4.30 0.29 4.43
CA THR A 547 -3.70 -1.02 4.17
C THR A 547 -4.72 -2.08 3.76
N ASN A 548 -5.94 -2.03 4.29
CA ASN A 548 -7.03 -2.91 3.89
C ASN A 548 -7.41 -2.64 2.41
N LEU A 549 -7.53 -1.37 2.00
CA LEU A 549 -7.73 -1.02 0.59
C LEU A 549 -6.59 -1.49 -0.32
N MET A 550 -5.34 -1.40 0.14
CA MET A 550 -4.18 -1.83 -0.65
C MET A 550 -4.23 -3.32 -1.00
N VAL A 551 -4.73 -4.16 -0.10
CA VAL A 551 -4.82 -5.61 -0.31
C VAL A 551 -6.14 -6.04 -0.95
N TYR A 552 -7.15 -5.16 -1.00
CA TYR A 552 -8.48 -5.42 -1.54
C TYR A 552 -8.44 -5.94 -2.99
N GLY A 553 -7.78 -5.18 -3.87
CA GLY A 553 -7.62 -5.54 -5.29
C GLY A 553 -6.70 -6.73 -5.50
N PRO A 554 -5.43 -6.68 -5.05
CA PRO A 554 -4.45 -7.76 -5.20
C PRO A 554 -4.89 -9.11 -4.62
N GLY A 555 -5.68 -9.10 -3.53
CA GLY A 555 -6.25 -10.31 -2.93
C GLY A 555 -7.62 -10.72 -3.49
N ARG A 556 -8.17 -9.92 -4.43
CA ARG A 556 -9.49 -10.11 -5.05
C ARG A 556 -10.61 -10.26 -4.02
N TYR A 557 -10.56 -9.53 -2.91
CA TYR A 557 -11.53 -9.66 -1.83
C TYR A 557 -12.87 -9.04 -2.16
N ARG A 558 -13.93 -9.51 -1.49
CA ARG A 558 -15.23 -8.83 -1.39
C ARG A 558 -15.37 -8.21 0.00
N PHE A 559 -16.24 -7.22 0.13
CA PHE A 559 -16.57 -6.59 1.41
C PHE A 559 -16.91 -7.62 2.51
N THR A 560 -17.68 -8.65 2.15
CA THR A 560 -18.05 -9.75 3.05
C THR A 560 -16.86 -10.55 3.60
N ASP A 561 -15.75 -10.61 2.88
CA ASP A 561 -14.55 -11.34 3.32
C ASP A 561 -13.90 -10.62 4.50
N TYR A 562 -13.93 -9.28 4.51
CA TYR A 562 -13.50 -8.45 5.63
C TYR A 562 -14.38 -8.69 6.85
N MET A 563 -15.71 -8.65 6.70
CA MET A 563 -16.60 -8.89 7.83
C MET A 563 -16.42 -10.28 8.46
N ARG A 564 -16.22 -11.31 7.64
CA ARG A 564 -16.06 -12.70 8.10
C ARG A 564 -14.82 -12.92 8.97
N LEU A 565 -13.70 -12.29 8.63
CA LEU A 565 -12.46 -12.40 9.40
C LEU A 565 -12.33 -11.29 10.47
N GLY A 566 -12.75 -10.08 10.10
CA GLY A 566 -12.59 -8.85 10.85
C GLY A 566 -13.52 -8.73 12.06
N ILE A 567 -14.78 -9.16 11.99
CA ILE A 567 -15.68 -9.09 13.16
C ILE A 567 -15.16 -9.98 14.31
N PRO A 568 -14.84 -11.28 14.09
CA PRO A 568 -14.28 -12.10 15.16
C PRO A 568 -12.96 -11.56 15.71
N LEU A 569 -12.08 -11.05 14.84
CA LEU A 569 -10.82 -10.45 15.28
C LEU A 569 -11.02 -9.16 16.07
N SER A 570 -11.92 -8.28 15.62
CA SER A 570 -12.24 -7.01 16.30
C SER A 570 -12.80 -7.27 17.70
N LEU A 571 -13.71 -8.23 17.86
CA LEU A 571 -14.23 -8.66 19.16
C LEU A 571 -13.12 -9.22 20.06
N LEU A 572 -12.24 -10.07 19.51
CA LEU A 572 -11.11 -10.62 20.24
C LEU A 572 -10.16 -9.53 20.74
N VAL A 573 -9.82 -8.58 19.86
CA VAL A 573 -8.96 -7.42 20.17
C VAL A 573 -9.64 -6.54 21.23
N ALA A 574 -10.93 -6.27 21.09
CA ALA A 574 -11.70 -5.51 22.07
C ALA A 574 -11.68 -6.16 23.45
N CYS A 575 -11.96 -7.47 23.54
CA CYS A 575 -11.94 -8.19 24.81
C CYS A 575 -10.57 -8.13 25.49
N VAL A 576 -9.49 -8.34 24.74
CA VAL A 576 -8.13 -8.32 25.30
C VAL A 576 -7.73 -6.89 25.70
N ALA A 577 -8.01 -5.89 24.86
CA ALA A 577 -7.71 -4.50 25.17
C ALA A 577 -8.46 -4.02 26.41
N LEU A 578 -9.78 -4.22 26.45
CA LEU A 578 -10.62 -3.81 27.58
C LEU A 578 -10.26 -4.53 28.89
N ALA A 579 -9.78 -5.78 28.81
CA ALA A 579 -9.32 -6.51 29.99
C ALA A 579 -7.97 -6.02 30.52
N LEU A 580 -7.02 -5.69 29.63
CA LEU A 580 -5.65 -5.34 30.01
C LEU A 580 -5.47 -3.84 30.32
N ILE A 581 -6.21 -2.95 29.65
CA ILE A 581 -6.04 -1.50 29.83
C ILE A 581 -6.20 -1.08 31.30
N PRO A 582 -7.28 -1.45 32.03
CA PRO A 582 -7.44 -1.06 33.44
C PRO A 582 -6.43 -1.69 34.40
N VAL A 583 -5.75 -2.76 33.98
CA VAL A 583 -4.72 -3.43 34.79
C VAL A 583 -3.41 -2.62 34.77
N PHE A 584 -3.05 -2.06 33.62
CA PHE A 584 -1.82 -1.26 33.47
C PHE A 584 -2.07 0.23 33.72
N TRP A 585 -3.26 0.73 33.40
CA TRP A 585 -3.69 2.10 33.65
C TRP A 585 -5.01 2.08 34.43
N PRO A 586 -4.97 2.04 35.77
CA PRO A 586 -6.18 2.01 36.58
C PRO A 586 -6.99 3.31 36.48
N PHE A 587 -8.29 3.20 36.73
CA PHE A 587 -9.22 4.33 36.87
C PHE A 587 -8.86 5.21 38.05
#